data_AF-A0A524M4R3-F1
#
_entry.id   AF-A0A524M4R3-F1
#
_cell.length_a   1.000
_cell.length_b   1.000
_cell.length_c   1.000
_cell.angle_alpha   90.00
_cell.angle_beta   90.00
_cell.angle_gamma   90.00
#
_symmetry.space_group_name_H-M   'P 1'
#
loop_
_entity.id
_entity.type
_entity.pdbx_description
1 polymer ?
#
loop_
_entity_poly.entity_id
_entity_poly.type
_entity_poly.pdbx_seq_one_letter_code
_entity_poly.pdbx_strand_id
1 'polypeptide(L)'
;MGERQLPFPRLALQLLAALILPSLLTGCFSLRSGEEASVRGEPVQMDEAYTSEPAPVASASRNASGAMAAAPMAAGSADLATVASPDDSGTPVPGDEELPVARLRVYSADMELSVGSVQETRQEIIDYAEGIGGYIESSGSAPGGEYLVIRVPAEHFDQALAQIQSYGEVLSRSVQTADVTDQFFDLERRLEIATSARDRLYQLLERSEEADERVAILRDIRRLTEEIEQLRSSLESLSRLIQFSRIAVQLRARIQTNQLFLERIPFAWIAQLDPLQVTVWSADAPFDVAVPSQFAVFDAQNRVQAESADGVRIRIGGRPNNPVGDASFWQQALEYHLGPLYKSAEPVRIGDFMGVILVSKDPKPFSFLIAVVPRGQELIVAEVFFPDAAARSALEGPVFDMLREVHP
;
A
#
# COMPACT_ATOMS: atom_id res chain seq x y z
N MET A 1 57.06 48.34 -1.14
CA MET A 1 58.05 47.62 -0.30
C MET A 1 57.61 46.18 -0.26
N GLY A 2 58.21 45.20 -0.94
CA GLY A 2 59.56 45.09 -1.48
C GLY A 2 60.12 43.76 -0.98
N GLU A 3 60.17 42.76 -1.90
CA GLU A 3 61.12 41.64 -1.92
C GLU A 3 61.01 40.56 -0.81
N ARG A 4 61.27 39.26 -0.99
CA ARG A 4 61.76 38.42 -2.09
C ARG A 4 61.53 36.94 -1.69
N GLN A 5 61.04 36.15 -2.64
CA GLN A 5 61.49 34.81 -3.07
C GLN A 5 62.22 33.87 -2.08
N LEU A 6 61.62 32.70 -1.76
CA LEU A 6 61.94 31.33 -2.26
C LEU A 6 63.10 30.63 -1.48
N PRO A 7 63.50 29.35 -1.71
CA PRO A 7 62.79 28.06 -1.91
C PRO A 7 63.46 26.83 -1.19
N PHE A 8 62.90 25.60 -1.40
CA PHE A 8 63.53 24.25 -1.35
C PHE A 8 63.78 23.54 0.02
N PRO A 9 64.07 22.20 0.06
CA PRO A 9 63.83 21.08 -0.88
C PRO A 9 63.35 19.73 -0.25
N ARG A 10 63.05 18.77 -1.14
CA ARG A 10 63.01 17.31 -0.91
C ARG A 10 64.41 16.72 -0.69
N LEU A 11 64.56 15.69 0.17
CA LEU A 11 65.51 14.54 0.13
C LEU A 11 65.42 13.83 1.51
N ALA A 12 64.91 12.61 1.59
CA ALA A 12 65.59 11.33 1.35
C ALA A 12 66.43 10.83 2.56
N LEU A 13 66.03 9.63 3.03
CA LEU A 13 66.89 8.46 3.25
C LEU A 13 67.59 8.28 4.62
N GLN A 14 67.18 7.17 5.29
CA GLN A 14 67.99 6.24 6.12
C GLN A 14 68.42 6.71 7.53
N LEU A 15 68.56 5.89 8.58
CA LEU A 15 68.74 4.43 8.74
C LEU A 15 68.62 4.05 10.24
N LEU A 16 68.05 2.88 10.56
CA LEU A 16 68.52 1.90 11.59
C LEU A 16 67.48 0.76 11.61
N ALA A 17 67.69 -0.42 11.02
CA ALA A 17 68.58 -1.53 11.44
C ALA A 17 68.28 -2.00 12.89
N ALA A 18 68.00 -3.26 13.23
CA ALA A 18 68.43 -4.51 12.62
C ALA A 18 67.69 -5.76 13.20
N LEU A 19 67.74 -6.87 12.42
CA LEU A 19 67.96 -8.29 12.81
C LEU A 19 66.82 -9.03 13.59
N ILE A 20 66.30 -10.24 13.26
CA ILE A 20 66.86 -11.53 12.75
C ILE A 20 65.75 -12.39 12.09
N LEU A 21 66.15 -13.25 11.14
CA LEU A 21 65.39 -14.16 10.25
C LEU A 21 65.46 -15.65 10.76
N PRO A 22 65.06 -16.71 10.01
CA PRO A 22 63.82 -17.50 10.08
C PRO A 22 64.03 -19.02 10.39
N SER A 23 62.98 -19.85 10.39
CA SER A 23 63.05 -21.29 10.03
C SER A 23 61.67 -21.87 9.65
N LEU A 24 61.65 -22.63 8.56
CA LEU A 24 60.56 -23.45 8.03
C LEU A 24 60.20 -24.63 8.94
N LEU A 25 58.96 -25.15 8.83
CA LEU A 25 58.72 -26.59 8.63
C LEU A 25 57.27 -26.92 8.26
N THR A 26 57.18 -27.67 7.16
CA THR A 26 56.11 -28.50 6.61
C THR A 26 55.54 -29.49 7.63
N GLY A 27 54.24 -29.77 7.60
CA GLY A 27 53.64 -30.88 8.36
C GLY A 27 52.20 -31.19 7.96
N CYS A 28 52.03 -32.34 7.30
CA CYS A 28 50.78 -32.94 6.83
C CYS A 28 49.72 -33.09 7.94
N PHE A 29 48.44 -32.92 7.59
CA PHE A 29 47.32 -33.35 8.43
C PHE A 29 46.45 -34.36 7.66
N SER A 30 46.60 -35.63 8.00
CA SER A 30 45.73 -36.72 7.57
C SER A 30 44.56 -36.88 8.52
N LEU A 31 43.39 -37.11 7.93
CA LEU A 31 42.10 -37.35 8.55
C LEU A 31 42.05 -38.62 9.41
N ARG A 32 41.24 -38.58 10.49
CA ARG A 32 40.51 -39.77 10.97
C ARG A 32 39.22 -39.44 11.75
N SER A 33 38.13 -39.98 11.20
CA SER A 33 36.82 -40.40 11.77
C SER A 33 36.08 -39.51 12.77
N GLY A 34 34.98 -38.93 12.31
CA GLY A 34 33.78 -38.63 13.07
C GLY A 34 32.58 -38.92 12.17
N GLU A 35 31.71 -39.80 12.63
CA GLU A 35 30.65 -40.50 11.91
C GLU A 35 29.33 -39.76 12.04
N GLU A 36 28.76 -39.24 10.94
CA GLU A 36 27.34 -38.89 10.85
C GLU A 36 26.81 -39.19 9.44
N ALA A 37 25.77 -40.00 9.39
CA ALA A 37 25.14 -40.53 8.19
C ALA A 37 24.30 -39.47 7.49
N SER A 38 24.59 -39.22 6.20
CA SER A 38 23.72 -38.52 5.28
C SER A 38 23.64 -39.32 3.99
N VAL A 39 22.48 -39.94 3.75
CA VAL A 39 22.17 -40.67 2.53
C VAL A 39 22.01 -39.69 1.38
N ARG A 40 22.91 -39.78 0.38
CA ARG A 40 22.74 -39.15 -0.94
C ARG A 40 23.10 -40.19 -2.00
N GLY A 41 22.11 -40.61 -2.79
CA GLY A 41 22.30 -41.51 -3.92
C GLY A 41 23.01 -40.79 -5.06
N GLU A 42 23.96 -41.49 -5.68
CA GLU A 42 24.59 -41.14 -6.94
C GLU A 42 23.92 -41.88 -8.13
N PRO A 43 24.14 -41.40 -9.37
CA PRO A 43 23.22 -41.55 -10.49
C PRO A 43 23.54 -42.78 -11.34
N VAL A 44 22.54 -43.26 -12.09
CA VAL A 44 22.74 -44.26 -13.14
C VAL A 44 22.17 -43.75 -14.46
N GLN A 45 22.99 -43.95 -15.49
CA GLN A 45 22.85 -43.55 -16.89
C GLN A 45 21.65 -44.18 -17.60
N MET A 46 21.26 -43.49 -18.67
CA MET A 46 20.17 -43.76 -19.59
C MET A 46 20.65 -44.68 -20.73
N ASP A 47 19.88 -45.73 -21.05
CA ASP A 47 19.74 -46.19 -22.44
C ASP A 47 18.43 -46.96 -22.71
N GLU A 48 17.91 -46.67 -23.90
CA GLU A 48 16.85 -47.20 -24.79
C GLU A 48 15.69 -48.14 -24.37
N ALA A 49 14.49 -47.67 -24.76
CA ALA A 49 13.37 -48.34 -25.46
C ALA A 49 12.64 -49.54 -24.81
N TYR A 50 11.34 -49.37 -24.54
CA TYR A 50 10.24 -50.12 -25.17
C TYR A 50 8.86 -49.50 -24.81
N THR A 51 8.06 -49.31 -25.86
CA THR A 51 6.63 -48.97 -26.03
C THR A 51 5.65 -49.07 -24.84
N SER A 52 4.84 -48.02 -24.63
CA SER A 52 3.37 -48.04 -24.83
C SER A 52 2.74 -46.67 -24.53
N GLU A 53 2.01 -46.15 -25.51
CA GLU A 53 1.28 -44.87 -25.48
C GLU A 53 -0.22 -45.15 -25.25
N PRO A 54 -0.94 -44.43 -24.37
CA PRO A 54 -2.39 -44.36 -24.45
C PRO A 54 -2.87 -42.97 -24.91
N ALA A 55 -3.79 -43.05 -25.86
CA ALA A 55 -4.42 -42.00 -26.66
C ALA A 55 -5.39 -41.07 -25.88
N PRO A 56 -5.77 -39.91 -26.47
CA PRO A 56 -6.58 -38.88 -25.82
C PRO A 56 -8.08 -39.11 -26.02
N VAL A 57 -8.89 -38.68 -25.04
CA VAL A 57 -10.35 -38.65 -25.14
C VAL A 57 -10.83 -37.36 -25.79
N ALA A 58 -11.35 -37.48 -27.01
CA ALA A 58 -12.11 -36.45 -27.72
C ALA A 58 -13.61 -36.82 -27.70
N SER A 59 -14.47 -35.86 -27.36
CA SER A 59 -15.92 -35.98 -27.48
C SER A 59 -16.45 -35.06 -28.59
N ALA A 60 -16.96 -35.67 -29.66
CA ALA A 60 -17.85 -35.01 -30.62
C ALA A 60 -18.57 -36.04 -31.52
N SER A 61 -19.91 -35.99 -31.56
CA SER A 61 -20.77 -36.21 -32.76
C SER A 61 -22.25 -36.08 -32.32
N ARG A 62 -23.03 -35.04 -32.67
CA ARG A 62 -23.66 -34.59 -33.94
C ARG A 62 -24.82 -35.46 -34.50
N ASN A 63 -26.04 -35.02 -34.14
CA ASN A 63 -27.26 -34.66 -34.93
C ASN A 63 -27.96 -35.57 -35.96
N ALA A 64 -29.31 -35.53 -35.84
CA ALA A 64 -30.39 -35.25 -36.84
C ALA A 64 -31.52 -36.32 -36.77
N SER A 65 -32.84 -36.10 -36.93
CA SER A 65 -33.70 -35.04 -37.48
C SER A 65 -35.18 -35.33 -37.10
N GLY A 66 -36.10 -34.34 -37.18
CA GLY A 66 -37.47 -34.58 -37.70
C GLY A 66 -38.72 -34.32 -36.83
N ALA A 67 -39.16 -33.04 -36.77
CA ALA A 67 -40.53 -32.48 -36.88
C ALA A 67 -41.82 -33.18 -36.32
N MET A 68 -42.58 -32.43 -35.49
CA MET A 68 -43.98 -32.01 -35.75
C MET A 68 -44.56 -31.02 -34.71
N ALA A 69 -45.10 -29.90 -35.21
CA ALA A 69 -46.32 -29.10 -34.85
C ALA A 69 -46.77 -29.00 -33.36
N ALA A 70 -46.91 -27.83 -32.70
CA ALA A 70 -47.70 -26.59 -32.92
C ALA A 70 -48.96 -26.49 -31.99
N ALA A 71 -48.93 -25.53 -31.04
CA ALA A 71 -49.98 -24.53 -30.69
C ALA A 71 -50.10 -24.25 -29.15
N PRO A 72 -50.23 -22.97 -28.72
CA PRO A 72 -50.33 -22.54 -27.32
C PRO A 72 -51.74 -22.03 -26.92
N MET A 73 -52.07 -22.09 -25.63
CA MET A 73 -53.23 -21.43 -24.97
C MET A 73 -52.88 -21.30 -23.47
N ALA A 74 -53.29 -20.34 -22.67
CA ALA A 74 -53.83 -18.98 -22.79
C ALA A 74 -53.94 -18.46 -21.35
N ALA A 75 -53.79 -17.15 -21.15
CA ALA A 75 -54.14 -16.46 -19.91
C ALA A 75 -55.67 -16.38 -19.74
N GLY A 76 -56.17 -16.30 -18.49
CA GLY A 76 -57.59 -16.06 -18.22
C GLY A 76 -57.99 -16.06 -16.75
N SER A 77 -57.95 -14.87 -16.14
CA SER A 77 -58.92 -14.27 -15.19
C SER A 77 -59.85 -15.16 -14.34
N ALA A 78 -59.88 -14.90 -13.03
CA ALA A 78 -61.11 -14.94 -12.23
C ALA A 78 -61.05 -13.89 -11.10
N ASP A 79 -61.84 -12.85 -11.31
CA ASP A 79 -62.33 -11.84 -10.37
C ASP A 79 -63.35 -12.50 -9.42
N LEU A 80 -63.40 -12.14 -8.13
CA LEU A 80 -64.59 -12.30 -7.28
C LEU A 80 -64.48 -11.48 -5.97
N ALA A 81 -65.24 -10.39 -5.97
CA ALA A 81 -66.17 -9.97 -4.92
C ALA A 81 -65.65 -9.29 -3.63
N THR A 82 -65.66 -7.97 -3.71
CA THR A 82 -66.05 -7.01 -2.67
C THR A 82 -67.32 -7.43 -1.92
N VAL A 83 -67.26 -7.44 -0.59
CA VAL A 83 -68.42 -7.24 0.29
C VAL A 83 -68.05 -6.16 1.31
N ALA A 84 -68.76 -5.03 1.24
CA ALA A 84 -68.79 -3.98 2.26
C ALA A 84 -70.06 -4.17 3.10
N SER A 85 -69.96 -4.29 4.43
CA SER A 85 -70.33 -3.30 5.48
C SER A 85 -71.23 -4.01 6.53
N PRO A 86 -71.48 -3.49 7.77
CA PRO A 86 -71.21 -2.14 8.30
C PRO A 86 -70.58 -2.09 9.72
N ASP A 87 -70.36 -0.86 10.18
CA ASP A 87 -70.02 -0.36 11.53
C ASP A 87 -70.14 -1.32 12.72
N ASP A 88 -69.05 -1.44 13.49
CA ASP A 88 -69.13 -1.58 14.94
C ASP A 88 -68.14 -0.65 15.62
N SER A 89 -68.65 0.10 16.58
CA SER A 89 -67.97 1.16 17.31
C SER A 89 -67.09 0.54 18.39
N GLY A 90 -65.83 0.27 18.06
CA GLY A 90 -64.79 -0.18 18.99
C GLY A 90 -63.91 0.98 19.46
N THR A 91 -64.01 1.31 20.74
CA THR A 91 -63.15 2.20 21.54
C THR A 91 -61.67 2.18 21.10
N PRO A 92 -61.00 3.33 20.96
CA PRO A 92 -59.55 3.33 20.79
C PRO A 92 -58.91 2.83 22.08
N VAL A 93 -58.40 1.60 22.05
CA VAL A 93 -57.40 1.13 23.00
C VAL A 93 -56.23 2.12 22.89
N PRO A 94 -55.77 2.74 24.00
CA PRO A 94 -54.55 3.52 23.97
C PRO A 94 -53.46 2.58 23.47
N GLY A 95 -52.94 2.84 22.27
CA GLY A 95 -51.73 2.18 21.83
C GLY A 95 -50.70 2.43 22.91
N ASP A 96 -50.18 1.36 23.50
CA ASP A 96 -48.93 1.41 24.21
C ASP A 96 -47.96 2.15 23.29
N GLU A 97 -47.58 3.37 23.67
CA GLU A 97 -46.42 4.01 23.11
C GLU A 97 -45.24 3.14 23.53
N GLU A 98 -44.97 2.11 22.73
CA GLU A 98 -43.69 1.41 22.73
C GLU A 98 -42.65 2.51 22.51
N LEU A 99 -42.06 2.94 23.62
CA LEU A 99 -40.87 3.80 23.63
C LEU A 99 -39.94 3.25 22.56
N PRO A 100 -39.47 4.08 21.60
CA PRO A 100 -38.65 3.60 20.51
C PRO A 100 -37.42 2.93 21.13
N VAL A 101 -37.37 1.61 21.07
CA VAL A 101 -36.25 0.83 21.56
C VAL A 101 -35.02 1.35 20.83
N ALA A 102 -34.06 1.87 21.58
CA ALA A 102 -32.83 2.42 21.02
C ALA A 102 -32.15 1.32 20.20
N ARG A 103 -32.15 1.49 18.87
CA ARG A 103 -31.58 0.48 17.96
C ARG A 103 -30.07 0.44 18.13
N LEU A 104 -29.55 -0.75 18.41
CA LEU A 104 -28.12 -1.01 18.56
C LEU A 104 -27.57 -1.43 17.19
N ARG A 105 -26.63 -0.65 16.66
CA ARG A 105 -26.06 -0.86 15.33
C ARG A 105 -24.54 -0.97 15.38
N VAL A 106 -24.00 -1.87 14.58
CA VAL A 106 -22.57 -2.00 14.33
C VAL A 106 -22.27 -1.53 12.92
N TYR A 107 -21.33 -0.59 12.79
CA TYR A 107 -20.89 -0.08 11.50
C TYR A 107 -19.49 -0.60 11.17
N SER A 108 -19.32 -1.01 9.92
CA SER A 108 -18.02 -1.35 9.36
C SER A 108 -17.87 -0.77 7.96
N ALA A 109 -16.66 -0.34 7.63
CA ALA A 109 -16.29 0.07 6.29
C ALA A 109 -14.95 -0.53 5.88
N ASP A 110 -14.86 -0.90 4.61
CA ASP A 110 -13.62 -1.25 3.92
C ASP A 110 -13.43 -0.27 2.77
N MET A 111 -12.25 0.32 2.66
CA MET A 111 -11.94 1.32 1.66
C MET A 111 -10.54 1.13 1.10
N GLU A 112 -10.40 1.44 -0.19
CA GLU A 112 -9.13 1.50 -0.87
C GLU A 112 -8.93 2.91 -1.43
N LEU A 113 -7.82 3.54 -1.07
CA LEU A 113 -7.47 4.90 -1.41
C LEU A 113 -6.17 4.94 -2.20
N SER A 114 -6.18 5.70 -3.29
CA SER A 114 -5.00 6.10 -4.05
C SER A 114 -4.52 7.47 -3.57
N VAL A 115 -3.32 7.51 -2.99
CA VAL A 115 -2.77 8.69 -2.29
C VAL A 115 -1.39 9.06 -2.82
N GLY A 116 -1.02 10.34 -2.70
CA GLY A 116 0.30 10.83 -3.16
C GLY A 116 1.45 10.28 -2.32
N SER A 117 1.33 10.37 -1.00
CA SER A 117 2.27 9.84 -0.03
C SER A 117 1.54 8.90 0.94
N VAL A 118 1.88 7.61 0.88
CA VAL A 118 1.25 6.58 1.74
C VAL A 118 1.56 6.85 3.21
N GLN A 119 2.81 7.18 3.52
CA GLN A 119 3.25 7.41 4.90
C GLN A 119 2.62 8.64 5.53
N GLU A 120 2.53 9.74 4.79
CA GLU A 120 1.91 10.99 5.26
C GLU A 120 0.41 10.79 5.48
N THR A 121 -0.28 10.21 4.50
CA THR A 121 -1.73 9.95 4.61
C THR A 121 -2.03 8.98 5.75
N ARG A 122 -1.20 7.97 5.96
CA ARG A 122 -1.32 7.06 7.11
C ARG A 122 -1.25 7.84 8.42
N GLN A 123 -0.29 8.75 8.57
CA GLN A 123 -0.17 9.55 9.78
C GLN A 123 -1.36 10.48 9.97
N GLU A 124 -1.85 11.13 8.90
CA GLU A 124 -3.04 11.99 8.96
C GLU A 124 -4.29 11.23 9.41
N ILE A 125 -4.48 9.99 8.92
CA ILE A 125 -5.61 9.15 9.34
C ILE A 125 -5.47 8.75 10.81
N ILE A 126 -4.26 8.45 11.27
CA ILE A 126 -3.98 8.14 12.68
C ILE A 126 -4.32 9.33 13.57
N ASP A 127 -3.75 10.50 13.27
CA ASP A 127 -3.93 11.71 14.07
C ASP A 127 -5.41 12.12 14.11
N TYR A 128 -6.11 11.99 12.98
CA TYR A 128 -7.54 12.27 12.91
C TYR A 128 -8.35 11.26 13.75
N ALA A 129 -8.07 9.97 13.64
CA ALA A 129 -8.78 8.93 14.39
C ALA A 129 -8.60 9.12 15.90
N GLU A 130 -7.38 9.40 16.36
CA GLU A 130 -7.11 9.70 17.78
C GLU A 130 -7.77 11.00 18.22
N GLY A 131 -7.79 12.03 17.36
CA GLY A 131 -8.41 13.33 17.63
C GLY A 131 -9.92 13.27 17.88
N ILE A 132 -10.62 12.28 17.31
CA ILE A 132 -12.06 12.04 17.54
C ILE A 132 -12.33 10.98 18.63
N GLY A 133 -11.32 10.59 19.41
CA GLY A 133 -11.44 9.59 20.47
C GLY A 133 -11.46 8.14 19.97
N GLY A 134 -11.02 7.91 18.73
CA GLY A 134 -10.76 6.59 18.18
C GLY A 134 -9.34 6.09 18.48
N TYR A 135 -9.02 4.91 17.97
CA TYR A 135 -7.70 4.29 18.11
C TYR A 135 -7.38 3.35 16.95
N ILE A 136 -6.12 2.98 16.83
CA ILE A 136 -5.63 2.03 15.82
C ILE A 136 -5.77 0.61 16.34
N GLU A 137 -6.49 -0.25 15.63
CA GLU A 137 -6.59 -1.69 15.93
C GLU A 137 -5.42 -2.47 15.31
N SER A 138 -5.07 -2.17 14.06
CA SER A 138 -3.92 -2.79 13.40
C SER A 138 -3.40 -1.92 12.26
N SER A 139 -2.12 -2.01 11.96
CA SER A 139 -1.52 -1.37 10.78
C SER A 139 -0.32 -2.17 10.30
N GLY A 140 -0.01 -2.06 9.01
CA GLY A 140 1.14 -2.74 8.42
C GLY A 140 1.27 -2.49 6.93
N SER A 141 2.26 -3.14 6.33
CA SER A 141 2.51 -3.09 4.89
C SER A 141 1.90 -4.32 4.21
N ALA A 142 1.37 -4.12 2.99
CA ALA A 142 0.83 -5.18 2.15
C ALA A 142 1.47 -5.09 0.74
N PRO A 143 1.47 -6.17 -0.07
CA PRO A 143 1.90 -6.08 -1.45
C PRO A 143 1.07 -5.03 -2.21
N GLY A 144 1.72 -3.97 -2.70
CA GLY A 144 1.05 -2.88 -3.40
C GLY A 144 0.60 -1.69 -2.53
N GLY A 145 0.95 -1.63 -1.24
CA GLY A 145 0.57 -0.52 -0.37
C GLY A 145 0.74 -0.73 1.13
N GLU A 146 -0.01 0.03 1.91
CA GLU A 146 -0.14 -0.14 3.36
C GLU A 146 -1.60 -0.34 3.75
N TYR A 147 -1.84 -0.96 4.90
CA TYR A 147 -3.17 -1.08 5.46
C TYR A 147 -3.22 -0.56 6.89
N LEU A 148 -4.38 -0.04 7.25
CA LEU A 148 -4.68 0.47 8.58
C LEU A 148 -6.12 0.08 8.92
N VAL A 149 -6.34 -0.44 10.11
CA VAL A 149 -7.67 -0.66 10.67
C VAL A 149 -7.79 0.22 11.90
N ILE A 150 -8.73 1.15 11.85
CA ILE A 150 -9.05 2.06 12.95
C ILE A 150 -10.41 1.71 13.55
N ARG A 151 -10.54 2.04 14.83
CA ARG A 151 -11.78 2.00 15.60
C ARG A 151 -12.16 3.42 15.97
N VAL A 152 -13.35 3.84 15.57
CA VAL A 152 -13.86 5.20 15.81
C VAL A 152 -15.19 5.12 16.55
N PRO A 153 -15.51 6.07 17.44
CA PRO A 153 -16.82 6.10 18.08
C PRO A 153 -17.93 6.08 17.02
N ALA A 154 -18.97 5.27 17.26
CA ALA A 154 -20.01 5.04 16.26
C ALA A 154 -20.73 6.32 15.81
N GLU A 155 -20.85 7.31 16.70
CA GLU A 155 -21.42 8.63 16.40
C GLU A 155 -20.61 9.41 15.37
N HIS A 156 -19.30 9.17 15.28
CA HIS A 156 -18.39 9.83 14.35
C HIS A 156 -18.09 9.01 13.10
N PHE A 157 -18.75 7.86 12.89
CA PHE A 157 -18.45 6.95 11.79
C PHE A 157 -18.56 7.62 10.42
N ASP A 158 -19.69 8.26 10.12
CA ASP A 158 -19.93 8.90 8.82
C ASP A 158 -18.98 10.07 8.58
N GLN A 159 -18.70 10.86 9.63
CA GLN A 159 -17.75 11.97 9.57
C GLN A 159 -16.32 11.48 9.30
N ALA A 160 -15.89 10.43 10.00
CA ALA A 160 -14.58 9.83 9.81
C ALA A 160 -14.44 9.23 8.41
N LEU A 161 -15.47 8.55 7.93
CA LEU A 161 -15.47 7.99 6.59
C LEU A 161 -15.35 9.07 5.51
N ALA A 162 -16.07 10.19 5.66
CA ALA A 162 -15.98 11.33 4.73
C ALA A 162 -14.61 12.02 4.78
N GLN A 163 -14.05 12.20 5.98
CA GLN A 163 -12.72 12.79 6.14
C GLN A 163 -11.64 11.92 5.48
N ILE A 164 -11.69 10.61 5.71
CA ILE A 164 -10.72 9.67 5.14
C ILE A 164 -10.76 9.68 3.60
N GLN A 165 -11.95 9.83 3.01
CA GLN A 165 -12.10 9.98 1.56
C GLN A 165 -11.45 11.26 1.01
N SER A 166 -11.31 12.30 1.82
CA SER A 166 -10.73 13.57 1.36
C SER A 166 -9.21 13.50 1.15
N TYR A 167 -8.53 12.52 1.76
CA TYR A 167 -7.07 12.37 1.67
C TYR A 167 -6.59 11.76 0.34
N GLY A 168 -7.49 11.17 -0.46
CA GLY A 168 -7.09 10.48 -1.68
C GLY A 168 -8.24 10.24 -2.65
N GLU A 169 -7.93 9.56 -3.76
CA GLU A 169 -8.93 9.09 -4.71
C GLU A 169 -9.46 7.72 -4.27
N VAL A 170 -10.78 7.60 -4.12
CA VAL A 170 -11.43 6.35 -3.70
C VAL A 170 -11.46 5.36 -4.85
N LEU A 171 -10.72 4.27 -4.73
CA LEU A 171 -10.70 3.17 -5.71
C LEU A 171 -11.86 2.20 -5.47
N SER A 172 -12.08 1.84 -4.21
CA SER A 172 -13.18 0.97 -3.80
C SER A 172 -13.66 1.34 -2.40
N ARG A 173 -14.96 1.13 -2.14
CA ARG A 173 -15.59 1.39 -0.84
C ARG A 173 -16.74 0.42 -0.63
N SER A 174 -16.77 -0.20 0.54
CA SER A 174 -17.87 -1.02 1.05
C SER A 174 -18.24 -0.55 2.44
N VAL A 175 -19.54 -0.40 2.71
CA VAL A 175 -20.05 -0.02 4.03
C VAL A 175 -21.13 -1.02 4.41
N GLN A 176 -21.04 -1.54 5.63
CA GLN A 176 -22.00 -2.48 6.18
C GLN A 176 -22.54 -1.95 7.50
N THR A 177 -23.81 -2.22 7.76
CA THR A 177 -24.48 -1.91 9.01
C THR A 177 -25.26 -3.13 9.44
N ALA A 178 -25.02 -3.59 10.66
CA ALA A 178 -25.75 -4.69 11.27
C ALA A 178 -26.58 -4.15 12.44
N ASP A 179 -27.88 -4.42 12.44
CA ASP A 179 -28.72 -4.20 13.62
C ASP A 179 -28.57 -5.40 14.55
N VAL A 180 -28.08 -5.16 15.76
CA VAL A 180 -27.78 -6.18 16.77
C VAL A 180 -28.67 -6.05 18.00
N THR A 181 -29.75 -5.27 17.91
CA THR A 181 -30.67 -4.98 19.01
C THR A 181 -31.21 -6.28 19.63
N ASP A 182 -31.78 -7.16 18.80
CA ASP A 182 -32.34 -8.44 19.26
C ASP A 182 -31.28 -9.37 19.85
N GLN A 183 -30.09 -9.41 19.23
CA GLN A 183 -28.98 -10.24 19.69
C GLN A 183 -28.49 -9.79 21.07
N PHE A 184 -28.36 -8.48 21.28
CA PHE A 184 -27.91 -7.92 22.55
C PHE A 184 -28.90 -8.26 23.68
N PHE A 185 -30.19 -7.99 23.47
CA PHE A 185 -31.22 -8.27 24.48
C PHE A 185 -31.47 -9.77 24.70
N ASP A 186 -31.22 -10.64 23.70
CA ASP A 186 -31.23 -12.09 23.91
C ASP A 186 -30.08 -12.53 24.82
N LEU A 187 -28.85 -12.06 24.55
CA LEU A 187 -27.68 -12.38 25.39
C LEU A 187 -27.85 -11.87 26.82
N GLU A 188 -28.38 -10.66 27.00
CA GLU A 188 -28.65 -10.07 28.31
C GLU A 188 -29.66 -10.90 29.11
N ARG A 189 -30.80 -11.27 28.49
CA ARG A 189 -31.81 -12.12 29.13
C ARG A 189 -31.27 -13.50 29.49
N ARG A 190 -30.46 -14.11 28.61
CA ARG A 190 -29.82 -15.41 28.91
C ARG A 190 -28.87 -15.30 30.10
N LEU A 191 -28.09 -14.23 30.16
CA LEU A 191 -27.18 -13.97 31.28
C LEU A 191 -27.95 -13.81 32.60
N GLU A 192 -29.06 -13.06 32.59
CA GLU A 192 -29.94 -12.90 33.75
C GLU A 192 -30.53 -14.24 34.22
N ILE A 193 -31.07 -15.03 33.29
CA ILE A 193 -31.65 -16.35 33.57
C ILE A 193 -30.59 -17.29 34.16
N ALA A 194 -29.41 -17.37 33.56
CA ALA A 194 -28.33 -18.23 34.03
C ALA A 194 -27.82 -17.82 35.42
N THR A 195 -27.70 -16.51 35.66
CA THR A 195 -27.32 -15.95 36.96
C THR A 195 -28.36 -16.29 38.03
N SER A 196 -29.64 -16.04 37.76
CA SER A 196 -30.73 -16.36 38.68
C SER A 196 -30.81 -17.86 38.99
N ALA A 197 -30.61 -18.72 37.97
CA ALA A 197 -30.57 -20.16 38.15
C ALA A 197 -29.41 -20.59 39.07
N ARG A 198 -28.21 -20.05 38.88
CA ARG A 198 -27.05 -20.33 39.73
C ARG A 198 -27.28 -19.87 41.17
N ASP A 199 -27.88 -18.70 41.36
CA ASP A 199 -28.14 -18.16 42.70
C ASP A 199 -29.15 -19.02 43.46
N ARG A 200 -30.16 -19.58 42.77
CA ARG A 200 -31.07 -20.59 43.34
C ARG A 200 -30.34 -21.89 43.69
N LEU A 201 -29.38 -22.33 42.88
CA LEU A 201 -28.56 -23.51 43.21
C LEU A 201 -27.68 -23.26 44.44
N TYR A 202 -27.14 -22.06 44.64
CA TYR A 202 -26.44 -21.72 45.88
C TYR A 202 -27.36 -21.83 47.10
N GLN A 203 -28.59 -21.30 47.01
CA GLN A 203 -29.58 -21.44 48.09
C GLN A 203 -29.94 -22.91 48.37
N LEU A 204 -30.02 -23.75 47.33
CA LEU A 204 -30.27 -25.18 47.50
C LEU A 204 -29.07 -25.91 48.14
N LEU A 205 -27.85 -25.55 47.74
CA LEU A 205 -26.61 -26.10 48.31
C LEU A 205 -26.48 -25.82 49.80
N GLU A 206 -26.92 -24.65 50.27
CA GLU A 206 -26.95 -24.28 51.69
C GLU A 206 -27.91 -25.16 52.51
N ARG A 207 -28.97 -25.67 51.87
CA ARG A 207 -30.03 -26.47 52.51
C ARG A 207 -29.82 -27.97 52.38
N SER A 208 -28.89 -28.41 51.52
CA SER A 208 -28.65 -29.83 51.23
C SER A 208 -27.62 -30.43 52.20
N GLU A 209 -28.04 -31.48 52.91
CA GLU A 209 -27.23 -32.23 53.88
C GLU A 209 -26.58 -33.48 53.26
N GLU A 210 -27.14 -34.02 52.18
CA GLU A 210 -26.68 -35.25 51.53
C GLU A 210 -25.46 -35.02 50.63
N ALA A 211 -24.39 -35.80 50.85
CA ALA A 211 -23.11 -35.58 50.16
C ALA A 211 -23.24 -35.68 48.63
N ASP A 212 -23.99 -36.66 48.12
CA ASP A 212 -24.15 -36.87 46.68
C ASP A 212 -24.96 -35.74 46.02
N GLU A 213 -25.99 -35.23 46.70
CA GLU A 213 -26.78 -34.09 46.24
C GLU A 213 -25.92 -32.82 46.18
N ARG A 214 -25.10 -32.57 47.21
CA ARG A 214 -24.17 -31.44 47.24
C ARG A 214 -23.16 -31.49 46.08
N VAL A 215 -22.61 -32.66 45.78
CA VAL A 215 -21.69 -32.82 44.64
C VAL A 215 -22.40 -32.56 43.31
N ALA A 216 -23.65 -33.00 43.15
CA ALA A 216 -24.44 -32.73 41.95
C ALA A 216 -24.70 -31.21 41.78
N ILE A 217 -25.15 -30.53 42.84
CA ILE A 217 -25.39 -29.08 42.82
C ILE A 217 -24.11 -28.31 42.49
N LEU A 218 -22.96 -28.69 43.07
CA LEU A 218 -21.67 -28.07 42.78
C LEU A 218 -21.24 -28.22 41.31
N ARG A 219 -21.54 -29.37 40.67
CA ARG A 219 -21.28 -29.57 39.24
C ARG A 219 -22.13 -28.62 38.38
N ASP A 220 -23.41 -28.47 38.72
CA ASP A 220 -24.30 -27.57 37.98
C ASP A 220 -23.94 -26.09 38.18
N ILE A 221 -23.56 -25.69 39.40
CA ILE A 221 -23.04 -24.34 39.67
C ILE A 221 -21.81 -24.05 38.82
N ARG A 222 -20.87 -25.00 38.74
CA ARG A 222 -19.67 -24.84 37.92
C ARG A 222 -20.05 -24.67 36.43
N ARG A 223 -20.94 -25.52 35.92
CA ARG A 223 -21.42 -25.43 34.53
C ARG A 223 -22.06 -24.08 34.23
N LEU A 224 -22.98 -23.62 35.09
CA LEU A 224 -23.62 -22.31 34.92
C LEU A 224 -22.63 -21.16 35.06
N THR A 225 -21.60 -21.29 35.90
CA THR A 225 -20.55 -20.27 36.00
C THR A 225 -19.77 -20.16 34.71
N GLU A 226 -19.37 -21.28 34.10
CA GLU A 226 -18.70 -21.29 32.79
C GLU A 226 -19.60 -20.66 31.70
N GLU A 227 -20.90 -20.96 31.71
CA GLU A 227 -21.90 -20.37 30.79
C GLU A 227 -22.06 -18.85 30.98
N ILE A 228 -22.15 -18.39 32.23
CA ILE A 228 -22.25 -16.96 32.59
C ILE A 228 -21.03 -16.19 32.07
N GLU A 229 -19.82 -16.72 32.26
CA GLU A 229 -18.60 -16.05 31.80
C GLU A 229 -18.53 -15.96 30.27
N GLN A 230 -19.01 -16.98 29.55
CA GLN A 230 -19.12 -16.93 28.09
C GLN A 230 -20.13 -15.88 27.61
N LEU A 231 -21.30 -15.81 28.25
CA LEU A 231 -22.34 -14.82 27.93
C LEU A 231 -21.86 -13.39 28.21
N ARG A 232 -21.18 -13.17 29.34
CA ARG A 232 -20.55 -11.87 29.69
C ARG A 232 -19.53 -11.45 28.66
N SER A 233 -18.59 -12.32 28.31
CA SER A 233 -17.57 -12.04 27.29
C SER A 233 -18.18 -11.70 25.92
N SER A 234 -19.28 -12.39 25.56
CA SER A 234 -20.03 -12.13 24.33
C SER A 234 -20.71 -10.75 24.35
N LEU A 235 -21.36 -10.40 25.46
CA LEU A 235 -21.98 -9.08 25.65
C LEU A 235 -20.95 -7.95 25.63
N GLU A 236 -19.82 -8.13 26.33
CA GLU A 236 -18.73 -7.14 26.32
C GLU A 236 -18.17 -6.93 24.91
N SER A 237 -17.99 -8.01 24.16
CA SER A 237 -17.52 -7.94 22.78
C SER A 237 -18.51 -7.23 21.88
N LEU A 238 -19.81 -7.55 21.98
CA LEU A 238 -20.86 -6.89 21.20
C LEU A 238 -20.99 -5.41 21.57
N SER A 239 -20.92 -5.09 22.87
CA SER A 239 -20.93 -3.71 23.37
C SER A 239 -19.76 -2.89 22.81
N ARG A 240 -18.55 -3.46 22.73
CA ARG A 240 -17.41 -2.80 22.08
C ARG A 240 -17.66 -2.53 20.59
N LEU A 241 -18.29 -3.46 19.88
CA LEU A 241 -18.64 -3.27 18.45
C LEU A 241 -19.72 -2.21 18.23
N ILE A 242 -20.65 -2.05 19.19
CA ILE A 242 -21.67 -1.00 19.16
C ILE A 242 -21.04 0.37 19.43
N GLN A 243 -20.13 0.44 20.41
CA GLN A 243 -19.46 1.70 20.78
C GLN A 243 -18.47 2.16 19.71
N PHE A 244 -17.70 1.23 19.14
CA PHE A 244 -16.64 1.53 18.18
C PHE A 244 -16.85 0.84 16.83
N SER A 245 -17.04 1.66 15.82
CA SER A 245 -17.14 1.25 14.43
C SER A 245 -15.76 0.96 13.83
N ARG A 246 -15.70 0.01 12.90
CA ARG A 246 -14.45 -0.41 12.24
C ARG A 246 -14.32 0.28 10.89
N ILE A 247 -13.17 0.90 10.62
CA ILE A 247 -12.83 1.37 9.27
C ILE A 247 -11.49 0.75 8.90
N ALA A 248 -11.50 -0.09 7.86
CA ALA A 248 -10.29 -0.65 7.27
C ALA A 248 -9.95 0.12 5.99
N VAL A 249 -8.73 0.64 5.93
CA VAL A 249 -8.23 1.45 4.83
C VAL A 249 -7.01 0.77 4.23
N GLN A 250 -7.05 0.52 2.93
CA GLN A 250 -5.88 0.17 2.14
C GLN A 250 -5.40 1.41 1.39
N LEU A 251 -4.16 1.80 1.65
CA LEU A 251 -3.50 2.93 1.01
C LEU A 251 -2.60 2.41 -0.09
N ARG A 252 -2.83 2.87 -1.32
CA ARG A 252 -1.94 2.65 -2.45
C ARG A 252 -1.31 3.96 -2.86
N ALA A 253 -0.01 3.95 -3.12
CA ALA A 253 0.63 5.08 -3.76
C ALA A 253 0.00 5.24 -5.15
N ARG A 254 -0.39 6.46 -5.51
CA ARG A 254 -0.84 6.81 -6.85
C ARG A 254 0.20 6.43 -7.91
N ILE A 255 1.48 6.44 -7.52
CA ILE A 255 2.62 6.07 -8.35
C ILE A 255 2.82 4.53 -8.42
N GLN A 256 2.08 3.70 -7.69
CA GLN A 256 2.14 2.23 -7.83
C GLN A 256 1.14 1.64 -8.86
N THR A 257 0.08 2.38 -9.24
CA THR A 257 -0.68 2.06 -10.47
C THR A 257 0.22 2.09 -11.73
N ASN A 258 1.43 2.63 -11.57
CA ASN A 258 2.43 2.76 -12.61
C ASN A 258 3.19 1.46 -12.93
N GLN A 259 3.14 0.38 -12.13
CA GLN A 259 3.86 -0.85 -12.51
C GLN A 259 3.34 -1.43 -13.85
N LEU A 260 2.03 -1.40 -14.10
CA LEU A 260 1.47 -1.85 -15.39
C LEU A 260 1.73 -0.89 -16.57
N PHE A 261 2.05 0.38 -16.30
CA PHE A 261 2.37 1.38 -17.33
C PHE A 261 3.88 1.46 -17.61
N LEU A 262 4.72 1.40 -16.56
CA LEU A 262 6.18 1.41 -16.67
C LEU A 262 6.72 0.12 -17.30
N GLU A 263 6.06 -1.03 -17.08
CA GLU A 263 6.37 -2.29 -17.78
C GLU A 263 6.17 -2.20 -19.31
N ARG A 264 5.48 -1.16 -19.81
CA ARG A 264 5.28 -0.91 -21.26
C ARG A 264 6.27 0.09 -21.85
N ILE A 265 7.10 0.77 -21.05
CA ILE A 265 8.09 1.72 -21.58
C ILE A 265 9.32 0.92 -22.05
N PRO A 266 9.60 0.86 -23.36
CA PRO A 266 10.70 0.04 -23.88
C PRO A 266 12.09 0.63 -23.55
N PHE A 267 12.13 1.87 -23.04
CA PHE A 267 13.34 2.61 -22.70
C PHE A 267 13.59 2.52 -21.19
N ALA A 268 14.51 1.63 -20.79
CA ALA A 268 14.79 1.35 -19.39
C ALA A 268 15.13 2.60 -18.56
N TRP A 269 15.87 3.56 -19.14
CA TRP A 269 16.23 4.78 -18.42
C TRP A 269 15.02 5.69 -18.17
N ILE A 270 14.06 5.77 -19.09
CA ILE A 270 12.80 6.53 -18.92
C ILE A 270 11.91 5.85 -17.89
N ALA A 271 11.82 4.51 -17.93
CA ALA A 271 11.02 3.73 -17.00
C ALA A 271 11.51 3.84 -15.54
N GLN A 272 12.79 4.20 -15.35
CA GLN A 272 13.43 4.38 -14.04
C GLN A 272 13.36 5.81 -13.51
N LEU A 273 12.85 6.78 -14.26
CA LEU A 273 12.80 8.18 -13.83
C LEU A 273 11.90 8.33 -12.58
N ASP A 274 12.43 9.02 -11.58
CA ASP A 274 11.75 9.30 -10.33
C ASP A 274 11.99 10.78 -9.94
N PRO A 275 10.93 11.59 -9.76
CA PRO A 275 11.09 13.01 -9.43
C PRO A 275 11.84 13.24 -8.11
N LEU A 276 11.80 12.30 -7.17
CA LEU A 276 12.31 12.44 -5.80
C LEU A 276 13.63 11.68 -5.56
N GLN A 277 13.92 10.64 -6.35
CA GLN A 277 15.13 9.81 -6.21
C GLN A 277 16.18 10.10 -7.29
N VAL A 278 17.46 10.10 -6.94
CA VAL A 278 18.55 10.34 -7.92
C VAL A 278 18.55 9.23 -8.99
N THR A 279 18.26 9.59 -10.22
CA THR A 279 18.24 8.64 -11.34
C THR A 279 19.37 8.86 -12.34
N VAL A 280 20.04 10.00 -12.37
CA VAL A 280 21.23 10.21 -13.21
C VAL A 280 22.49 9.51 -12.65
N TRP A 281 23.35 9.03 -13.56
CA TRP A 281 24.68 8.50 -13.22
C TRP A 281 25.77 9.54 -13.48
N SER A 282 27.01 9.22 -13.12
CA SER A 282 28.15 10.03 -13.55
C SER A 282 28.34 9.92 -15.06
N ALA A 283 28.58 11.05 -15.72
CA ALA A 283 28.90 11.11 -17.12
C ALA A 283 30.31 10.59 -17.43
N ASP A 284 30.49 10.08 -18.63
CA ASP A 284 31.75 9.49 -19.11
C ASP A 284 32.87 10.54 -19.22
N ALA A 285 32.51 11.77 -19.62
CA ALA A 285 33.40 12.92 -19.65
C ALA A 285 32.84 14.09 -18.81
N PRO A 286 33.72 14.88 -18.15
CA PRO A 286 33.31 16.02 -17.36
C PRO A 286 32.60 17.07 -18.23
N PHE A 287 31.70 17.81 -17.62
CA PHE A 287 30.98 18.93 -18.24
C PHE A 287 30.97 20.10 -17.24
N ASP A 288 31.19 21.31 -17.73
CA ASP A 288 31.25 22.50 -16.88
C ASP A 288 29.84 23.04 -16.65
N VAL A 289 29.48 23.29 -15.39
CA VAL A 289 28.16 23.81 -15.01
C VAL A 289 28.33 24.84 -13.91
N ALA A 290 27.97 26.09 -14.21
CA ALA A 290 27.89 27.16 -13.23
C ALA A 290 26.57 27.08 -12.46
N VAL A 291 26.52 26.30 -11.39
CA VAL A 291 25.31 26.18 -10.56
C VAL A 291 24.99 27.53 -9.90
N PRO A 292 23.73 28.02 -9.96
CA PRO A 292 23.37 29.30 -9.37
C PRO A 292 23.64 29.35 -7.86
N SER A 293 24.07 30.52 -7.37
CA SER A 293 24.41 30.72 -5.94
C SER A 293 23.29 30.44 -4.95
N GLN A 294 22.04 30.30 -5.41
CA GLN A 294 20.88 29.93 -4.58
C GLN A 294 20.86 28.45 -4.21
N PHE A 295 21.76 27.63 -4.77
CA PHE A 295 21.80 26.18 -4.55
C PHE A 295 23.03 25.76 -3.75
N ALA A 296 22.83 24.82 -2.83
CA ALA A 296 23.91 24.07 -2.21
C ALA A 296 24.30 22.90 -3.14
N VAL A 297 25.60 22.79 -3.44
CA VAL A 297 26.14 21.77 -4.36
C VAL A 297 26.69 20.59 -3.56
N PHE A 298 26.23 19.38 -3.89
CA PHE A 298 26.67 18.12 -3.28
C PHE A 298 27.71 17.39 -4.14
N ASP A 299 27.54 17.45 -5.46
CA ASP A 299 28.41 16.84 -6.48
C ASP A 299 28.41 17.78 -7.70
N ALA A 300 29.56 17.98 -8.34
CA ALA A 300 29.70 18.84 -9.52
C ALA A 300 30.90 18.47 -10.41
N GLN A 301 31.32 17.20 -10.40
CA GLN A 301 32.43 16.76 -11.24
C GLN A 301 31.91 16.18 -12.57
N ASN A 302 31.58 14.89 -12.57
CA ASN A 302 30.95 14.21 -13.69
C ASN A 302 29.45 14.02 -13.46
N ARG A 303 28.92 14.55 -12.37
CA ARG A 303 27.51 14.58 -12.04
C ARG A 303 27.26 15.83 -11.22
N VAL A 304 26.21 16.56 -11.53
CA VAL A 304 25.75 17.68 -10.74
C VAL A 304 24.62 17.21 -9.86
N GLN A 305 24.69 17.50 -8.57
CA GLN A 305 23.57 17.38 -7.64
C GLN A 305 23.56 18.64 -6.77
N ALA A 306 22.47 19.39 -6.83
CA ALA A 306 22.33 20.64 -6.08
C ALA A 306 20.89 20.85 -5.60
N GLU A 307 20.70 21.53 -4.47
CA GLU A 307 19.37 21.80 -3.89
C GLU A 307 19.28 23.24 -3.35
N SER A 308 18.15 23.92 -3.59
CA SER A 308 17.86 25.24 -3.03
C SER A 308 17.19 25.13 -1.65
N ALA A 309 17.18 26.24 -0.89
CA ALA A 309 16.51 26.29 0.41
C ALA A 309 14.99 26.02 0.33
N ASP A 310 14.38 26.30 -0.83
CA ASP A 310 12.95 26.09 -1.09
C ASP A 310 12.65 24.68 -1.63
N GLY A 311 13.65 23.78 -1.67
CA GLY A 311 13.49 22.38 -2.08
C GLY A 311 13.54 22.12 -3.58
N VAL A 312 14.00 23.08 -4.40
CA VAL A 312 14.26 22.83 -5.83
C VAL A 312 15.52 22.00 -5.96
N ARG A 313 15.45 20.88 -6.69
CA ARG A 313 16.58 19.95 -6.86
C ARG A 313 17.01 19.90 -8.29
N ILE A 314 18.31 20.08 -8.54
CA ILE A 314 18.96 19.95 -9.84
C ILE A 314 19.82 18.70 -9.82
N ARG A 315 19.67 17.87 -10.84
CA ARG A 315 20.53 16.72 -11.09
C ARG A 315 20.93 16.71 -12.56
N ILE A 316 22.21 16.62 -12.86
CA ILE A 316 22.70 16.50 -14.24
C ILE A 316 23.72 15.36 -14.27
N GLY A 317 23.63 14.48 -15.26
CA GLY A 317 24.58 13.38 -15.37
C GLY A 317 24.42 12.57 -16.66
N GLY A 318 25.11 11.46 -16.73
CA GLY A 318 25.14 10.58 -17.89
C GLY A 318 24.10 9.45 -17.84
N ARG A 319 23.63 9.03 -19.01
CA ARG A 319 22.89 7.78 -19.24
C ARG A 319 23.32 7.14 -20.57
N PRO A 320 23.27 5.80 -20.72
CA PRO A 320 23.49 5.18 -22.00
C PRO A 320 22.43 5.61 -23.04
N ASN A 321 22.87 6.08 -24.21
CA ASN A 321 22.02 6.34 -25.37
C ASN A 321 21.75 5.03 -26.14
N ASN A 322 21.07 4.09 -25.48
CA ASN A 322 20.75 2.78 -26.06
C ASN A 322 19.26 2.43 -25.85
N PRO A 323 18.46 2.26 -26.91
CA PRO A 323 18.80 2.44 -28.34
C PRO A 323 19.26 3.88 -28.65
N VAL A 324 20.05 4.08 -29.72
CA VAL A 324 20.56 5.42 -30.06
C VAL A 324 19.43 6.30 -30.58
N GLY A 325 19.21 7.45 -29.92
CA GLY A 325 18.25 8.47 -30.33
C GLY A 325 18.87 9.87 -30.31
N ASP A 326 18.31 10.77 -31.10
CA ASP A 326 18.62 12.21 -31.05
C ASP A 326 17.76 12.96 -30.01
N ALA A 327 18.03 14.24 -29.79
CA ALA A 327 17.35 15.02 -28.76
C ALA A 327 15.84 15.14 -29.03
N SER A 328 15.44 15.24 -30.30
CA SER A 328 14.03 15.32 -30.70
C SER A 328 13.29 14.01 -30.45
N PHE A 329 13.91 12.87 -30.77
CA PHE A 329 13.36 11.55 -30.50
C PHE A 329 13.12 11.35 -29.00
N TRP A 330 14.10 11.69 -28.16
CA TRP A 330 13.98 11.52 -26.72
C TRP A 330 12.96 12.46 -26.09
N GLN A 331 12.84 13.71 -26.56
CA GLN A 331 11.75 14.59 -26.14
C GLN A 331 10.38 13.97 -26.44
N GLN A 332 10.16 13.47 -27.66
CA GLN A 332 8.90 12.82 -28.04
C GLN A 332 8.64 11.54 -27.24
N ALA A 333 9.68 10.74 -26.97
CA ALA A 333 9.57 9.53 -26.16
C ALA A 333 9.18 9.86 -24.71
N LEU A 334 9.78 10.89 -24.11
CA LEU A 334 9.43 11.38 -22.78
C LEU A 334 7.98 11.86 -22.74
N GLU A 335 7.57 12.68 -23.72
CA GLU A 335 6.20 13.19 -23.82
C GLU A 335 5.18 12.05 -23.96
N TYR A 336 5.43 11.12 -24.89
CA TYR A 336 4.52 10.01 -25.18
C TYR A 336 4.38 9.04 -24.00
N HIS A 337 5.50 8.66 -23.36
CA HIS A 337 5.48 7.64 -22.32
C HIS A 337 5.10 8.19 -20.95
N LEU A 338 5.54 9.41 -20.61
CA LEU A 338 5.26 10.01 -19.31
C LEU A 338 3.99 10.85 -19.32
N GLY A 339 3.60 11.45 -20.45
CA GLY A 339 2.42 12.31 -20.57
C GLY A 339 1.15 11.77 -19.89
N PRO A 340 0.75 10.51 -20.11
CA PRO A 340 -0.43 9.92 -19.46
C PRO A 340 -0.38 9.90 -17.92
N LEU A 341 0.82 9.87 -17.34
CA LEU A 341 1.05 9.78 -15.90
C LEU A 341 0.91 11.15 -15.20
N TYR A 342 1.06 12.23 -15.95
CA TYR A 342 1.07 13.60 -15.45
C TYR A 342 -0.18 14.38 -15.89
N LYS A 343 -0.45 15.53 -15.26
CA LYS A 343 -1.55 16.43 -15.62
C LYS A 343 -1.29 17.11 -16.96
N SER A 344 -0.04 17.51 -17.19
CA SER A 344 0.45 18.01 -18.46
C SER A 344 1.89 17.56 -18.68
N ALA A 345 2.27 17.46 -19.96
CA ALA A 345 3.64 17.27 -20.41
C ALA A 345 3.91 18.31 -21.50
N GLU A 346 4.74 19.31 -21.18
CA GLU A 346 5.01 20.44 -22.06
C GLU A 346 6.41 20.30 -22.66
N PRO A 347 6.56 20.16 -23.98
CA PRO A 347 7.86 20.09 -24.60
C PRO A 347 8.62 21.41 -24.42
N VAL A 348 9.89 21.30 -24.03
CA VAL A 348 10.77 22.45 -23.79
C VAL A 348 12.10 22.28 -24.51
N ARG A 349 12.66 23.41 -24.96
CA ARG A 349 14.01 23.48 -25.52
C ARG A 349 14.82 24.53 -24.76
N ILE A 350 15.95 24.11 -24.19
CA ILE A 350 16.82 24.93 -23.34
C ILE A 350 18.24 24.84 -23.89
N GLY A 351 18.60 25.75 -24.80
CA GLY A 351 19.87 25.64 -25.52
C GLY A 351 19.88 24.37 -26.38
N ASP A 352 20.87 23.51 -26.11
CA ASP A 352 20.99 22.21 -26.77
C ASP A 352 20.08 21.13 -26.15
N PHE A 353 19.60 21.34 -24.92
CA PHE A 353 18.70 20.40 -24.25
C PHE A 353 17.31 20.42 -24.89
N MET A 354 16.78 19.23 -25.17
CA MET A 354 15.38 19.02 -25.52
C MET A 354 14.73 18.07 -24.52
N GLY A 355 13.52 18.40 -24.09
CA GLY A 355 12.90 17.69 -22.98
C GLY A 355 11.45 18.03 -22.78
N VAL A 356 10.93 17.67 -21.61
CA VAL A 356 9.54 17.93 -21.20
C VAL A 356 9.50 18.47 -19.77
N ILE A 357 8.55 19.35 -19.50
CA ILE A 357 8.14 19.72 -18.16
C ILE A 357 6.84 19.02 -17.84
N LEU A 358 6.86 18.19 -16.81
CA LEU A 358 5.75 17.39 -16.35
C LEU A 358 5.12 18.04 -15.12
N VAL A 359 3.80 18.20 -15.09
CA VAL A 359 3.08 18.74 -13.91
C VAL A 359 2.30 17.62 -13.25
N SER A 360 2.46 17.43 -11.94
CA SER A 360 1.81 16.31 -11.24
C SER A 360 0.28 16.49 -11.14
N LYS A 361 -0.42 15.37 -10.93
CA LYS A 361 -1.89 15.34 -10.71
C LYS A 361 -2.26 15.57 -9.23
N ASP A 362 -1.30 15.94 -8.40
CA ASP A 362 -1.51 16.05 -6.95
C ASP A 362 -2.29 17.31 -6.58
N PRO A 363 -3.00 17.31 -5.43
CA PRO A 363 -3.72 18.49 -4.95
C PRO A 363 -2.82 19.73 -4.82
N LYS A 364 -1.56 19.51 -4.42
CA LYS A 364 -0.47 20.49 -4.49
C LYS A 364 0.48 20.05 -5.61
N PRO A 365 0.36 20.58 -6.84
CA PRO A 365 1.10 20.07 -7.98
C PRO A 365 2.57 20.49 -7.91
N PHE A 366 3.46 19.52 -8.10
CA PHE A 366 4.88 19.75 -8.34
C PHE A 366 5.16 19.76 -9.86
N SER A 367 6.31 20.31 -10.27
CA SER A 367 6.79 20.22 -11.66
C SER A 367 8.11 19.45 -11.74
N PHE A 368 8.25 18.63 -12.77
CA PHE A 368 9.46 17.85 -13.03
C PHE A 368 9.93 18.05 -14.47
N LEU A 369 11.08 18.71 -14.63
CA LEU A 369 11.75 18.89 -15.91
C LEU A 369 12.70 17.72 -16.13
N ILE A 370 12.58 17.07 -17.29
CA ILE A 370 13.57 16.13 -17.82
C ILE A 370 13.99 16.62 -19.19
N ALA A 371 15.27 16.87 -19.40
CA ALA A 371 15.80 17.25 -20.71
C ALA A 371 17.10 16.53 -21.01
N VAL A 372 17.36 16.27 -22.28
CA VAL A 372 18.52 15.49 -22.71
C VAL A 372 19.30 16.15 -23.84
N VAL A 373 20.61 15.87 -23.87
CA VAL A 373 21.51 16.16 -24.98
C VAL A 373 22.28 14.88 -25.34
N PRO A 374 22.14 14.36 -26.58
CA PRO A 374 22.94 13.23 -27.03
C PRO A 374 24.40 13.60 -27.27
N ARG A 375 25.30 12.80 -26.70
CA ARG A 375 26.75 12.83 -26.87
C ARG A 375 27.26 11.47 -27.35
N GLY A 376 27.04 11.17 -28.63
CA GLY A 376 27.38 9.86 -29.20
C GLY A 376 26.56 8.74 -28.58
N GLN A 377 27.22 7.82 -27.86
CA GLN A 377 26.57 6.69 -27.16
C GLN A 377 26.10 7.04 -25.74
N GLU A 378 26.28 8.29 -25.31
CA GLU A 378 25.83 8.79 -24.02
C GLU A 378 24.75 9.85 -24.20
N LEU A 379 23.84 9.95 -23.23
CA LEU A 379 22.92 11.07 -23.03
C LEU A 379 23.36 11.84 -21.81
N ILE A 380 23.54 13.15 -21.95
CA ILE A 380 23.54 14.04 -20.80
C ILE A 380 22.08 14.33 -20.46
N VAL A 381 21.67 13.97 -19.25
CA VAL A 381 20.30 14.11 -18.76
C VAL A 381 20.30 15.14 -17.65
N ALA A 382 19.44 16.16 -17.78
CA ALA A 382 19.13 17.14 -16.77
C ALA A 382 17.74 16.85 -16.18
N GLU A 383 17.69 16.64 -14.88
CA GLU A 383 16.49 16.40 -14.08
C GLU A 383 16.33 17.53 -13.07
N VAL A 384 15.25 18.30 -13.15
CA VAL A 384 14.97 19.38 -12.21
C VAL A 384 13.60 19.21 -11.58
N PHE A 385 13.56 19.12 -10.26
CA PHE A 385 12.34 19.01 -9.47
C PHE A 385 12.00 20.36 -8.84
N PHE A 386 10.76 20.82 -9.05
CA PHE A 386 10.18 21.99 -8.41
C PHE A 386 9.02 21.56 -7.52
N PRO A 387 9.09 21.77 -6.18
CA PRO A 387 8.09 21.25 -5.25
C PRO A 387 6.72 21.91 -5.41
N ASP A 388 6.67 23.17 -5.85
CA ASP A 388 5.43 23.91 -6.08
C ASP A 388 5.60 24.99 -7.17
N ALA A 389 4.49 25.66 -7.51
CA ALA A 389 4.46 26.70 -8.53
C ALA A 389 5.23 27.97 -8.14
N ALA A 390 5.35 28.29 -6.85
CA ALA A 390 6.08 29.48 -6.39
C ALA A 390 7.59 29.27 -6.52
N ALA A 391 8.08 28.12 -6.07
CA ALA A 391 9.47 27.70 -6.22
C ALA A 391 9.87 27.63 -7.70
N ARG A 392 8.99 27.08 -8.56
CA ARG A 392 9.18 27.09 -10.01
C ARG A 392 9.27 28.51 -10.57
N SER A 393 8.31 29.37 -10.25
CA SER A 393 8.31 30.75 -10.76
C SER A 393 9.55 31.54 -10.33
N ALA A 394 10.14 31.25 -9.18
CA ALA A 394 11.32 31.94 -8.67
C ALA A 394 12.62 31.43 -9.30
N LEU A 395 12.75 30.12 -9.52
CA LEU A 395 14.02 29.47 -9.87
C LEU A 395 14.09 28.88 -11.29
N GLU A 396 12.98 28.83 -12.04
CA GLU A 396 12.99 28.33 -13.43
C GLU A 396 13.95 29.13 -14.33
N GLY A 397 13.89 30.47 -14.27
CA GLY A 397 14.78 31.33 -15.05
C GLY A 397 16.27 31.04 -14.81
N PRO A 398 16.76 31.15 -13.55
CA PRO A 398 18.15 30.83 -13.21
C PRO A 398 18.57 29.40 -13.59
N VAL A 399 17.69 28.42 -13.41
CA VAL A 399 17.95 27.02 -13.82
C VAL A 399 18.09 26.92 -15.33
N PHE A 400 17.23 27.58 -16.09
CA PHE A 400 17.26 27.53 -17.55
C PHE A 400 18.49 28.25 -18.10
N ASP A 401 18.89 29.37 -17.49
CA ASP A 401 20.12 30.08 -17.83
C ASP A 401 21.33 29.15 -17.63
N MET A 402 21.43 28.48 -16.48
CA MET A 402 22.48 27.48 -16.20
C MET A 402 22.49 26.35 -17.24
N LEU A 403 21.33 25.76 -17.55
CA LEU A 403 21.25 24.64 -18.51
C LEU A 403 21.64 25.04 -19.94
N ARG A 404 21.49 26.31 -20.33
CA ARG A 404 21.94 26.80 -21.66
C ARG A 404 23.47 26.86 -21.79
N GLU A 405 24.18 26.97 -20.68
CA GLU A 405 25.65 27.03 -20.64
C GLU A 405 26.29 25.64 -20.63
N VAL A 406 25.50 24.59 -20.37
CA VAL A 406 25.99 23.20 -20.38
C VAL A 406 26.15 22.73 -21.82
N HIS A 407 27.39 22.62 -22.27
CA HIS A 407 27.73 22.09 -23.58
C HIS A 407 28.23 20.64 -23.48
N PRO A 408 27.76 19.75 -24.37
CA PRO A 408 28.12 18.32 -24.36
C PRO A 408 29.60 18.05 -24.69
#